data_AF-A0A5Q0LAY7-F1
#
_entry.id   AF-A0A5Q0LAY7-F1
#
_cell.length_a   1.000
_cell.length_b   1.000
_cell.length_c   1.000
_cell.angle_alpha   90.00
_cell.angle_beta   90.00
_cell.angle_gamma   90.00
#
_symmetry.space_group_name_H-M   'P 1'
#
loop_
_entity.id
_entity.type
_entity.pdbx_description
1 polymer ?
#
loop_
_entity_poly.entity_id
_entity_poly.type
_entity_poly.pdbx_seq_one_letter_code
_entity_poly.pdbx_strand_id
1 'polypeptide(L)'
;MSPRQAGPTPYRRVPLETKAAQGLAVLELVTAGASIRTAAEQTGLSTTTAWRRAHWVRDWSLPGLYGLTPRRLPPQRGTALCPRGRPYIEELDGPGGPLYRGGI
;
A
#
# COMPACT_ATOMS: atom_id res chain seq x y z
N MET A 1 12.53 -37.52 3.74
CA MET A 1 11.85 -36.54 2.88
C MET A 1 10.86 -35.77 3.73
N SER A 2 11.11 -34.50 4.02
CA SER A 2 10.22 -33.67 4.84
C SER A 2 8.94 -33.37 4.05
N PRO A 3 7.74 -33.56 4.62
CA PRO A 3 6.50 -33.19 3.94
C PRO A 3 6.49 -31.67 3.75
N ARG A 4 6.30 -31.23 2.51
CA ARG A 4 6.07 -29.83 2.16
C ARG A 4 4.84 -29.33 2.90
N GLN A 5 5.03 -28.76 4.09
CA GLN A 5 4.01 -28.01 4.78
C GLN A 5 3.66 -26.79 3.93
N ALA A 6 2.38 -26.65 3.62
CA ALA A 6 1.72 -25.48 3.05
C ALA A 6 2.02 -25.17 1.57
N GLY A 7 1.39 -25.93 0.67
CA GLY A 7 0.85 -25.30 -0.53
C GLY A 7 -0.14 -24.19 -0.13
N PRO A 8 -0.19 -23.06 -0.85
CA PRO A 8 -0.92 -21.86 -0.39
C PRO A 8 -2.42 -22.13 -0.29
N THR A 9 -2.92 -22.15 0.94
CA THR A 9 -4.35 -22.05 1.25
C THR A 9 -4.90 -20.79 0.58
N PRO A 10 -6.00 -20.87 -0.18
CA PRO A 10 -6.50 -19.74 -0.93
C PRO A 10 -6.99 -18.65 0.03
N TYR A 11 -6.27 -17.53 0.06
CA TYR A 11 -6.72 -16.24 0.60
C TYR A 11 -7.02 -16.16 2.11
N ARG A 12 -6.04 -16.43 2.98
CA ARG A 12 -6.09 -15.76 4.29
C ARG A 12 -5.88 -14.25 4.05
N ARG A 13 -6.98 -13.51 3.88
CA ARG A 13 -6.96 -12.04 3.81
C ARG A 13 -6.29 -11.58 5.09
N VAL A 14 -5.09 -11.01 4.96
CA VAL A 14 -4.41 -10.38 6.10
C VAL A 14 -5.35 -9.34 6.67
N PRO A 15 -5.66 -9.37 7.98
CA PRO A 15 -6.53 -8.37 8.60
C PRO A 15 -6.09 -6.96 8.23
N LEU A 16 -7.05 -6.07 8.02
CA LEU A 16 -6.75 -4.71 7.56
C LEU A 16 -5.83 -3.98 8.54
N GLU A 17 -6.02 -4.20 9.84
CA GLU A 17 -5.18 -3.70 10.94
C GLU A 17 -3.74 -4.18 10.80
N THR A 18 -3.53 -5.49 10.59
CA THR A 18 -2.19 -6.04 10.37
C THR A 18 -1.55 -5.46 9.12
N LYS A 19 -2.33 -5.29 8.05
CA LYS A 19 -1.86 -4.65 6.81
C LYS A 19 -1.46 -3.19 7.04
N ALA A 20 -2.24 -2.44 7.81
CA ALA A 20 -1.96 -1.06 8.14
C ALA A 20 -0.72 -0.94 9.04
N ALA A 21 -0.65 -1.74 10.11
CA ALA A 21 0.49 -1.76 11.04
C ALA A 21 1.81 -2.12 10.31
N GLN A 22 1.79 -3.16 9.47
CA GLN A 22 2.95 -3.50 8.63
C GLN A 22 3.33 -2.36 7.67
N GLY A 23 2.35 -1.68 7.09
CA GLY A 23 2.60 -0.57 6.18
C GLY A 23 3.17 0.65 6.87
N LEU A 24 2.67 0.98 8.06
CA LEU A 24 3.16 2.08 8.89
C LEU A 24 4.61 1.81 9.32
N ALA A 25 4.90 0.61 9.86
CA ALA A 25 6.25 0.25 10.28
C ALA A 25 7.27 0.36 9.14
N VAL A 26 6.93 -0.12 7.94
CA VAL A 26 7.82 0.03 6.77
C VAL A 26 7.93 1.49 6.34
N LEU A 27 6.82 2.24 6.33
CA LEU A 27 6.80 3.64 5.90
C LEU A 27 7.61 4.54 6.85
N GLU A 28 7.58 4.28 8.15
CA GLU A 28 8.39 4.98 9.16
C GLU A 28 9.89 4.80 8.87
N LEU A 29 10.33 3.56 8.66
CA LEU A 29 11.74 3.26 8.32
C LEU A 29 12.17 3.92 7.02
N VAL A 30 11.32 3.88 5.99
CA VAL A 30 11.62 4.51 4.69
C VAL A 30 11.67 6.03 4.80
N THR A 31 10.77 6.64 5.58
CA THR A 31 10.78 8.09 5.84
C THR A 31 12.03 8.51 6.64
N ALA A 32 12.53 7.61 7.50
CA ALA A 32 13.79 7.79 8.21
C ALA A 32 15.06 7.56 7.34
N GLY A 33 14.90 7.27 6.04
CA GLY A 33 16.00 7.13 5.08
C GLY A 33 16.41 5.70 4.76
N ALA A 34 15.75 4.68 5.33
CA ALA A 34 16.03 3.29 4.98
C ALA A 34 15.56 2.97 3.55
N SER A 35 16.30 2.11 2.86
CA SER A 35 15.80 1.52 1.61
C SER A 35 14.62 0.58 1.90
N ILE A 36 13.74 0.36 0.91
CA ILE A 36 12.64 -0.62 1.04
C ILE A 36 13.15 -2.03 1.36
N ARG A 37 14.33 -2.41 0.84
CA ARG A 37 14.96 -3.70 1.14
C ARG A 37 15.34 -3.79 2.62
N THR A 38 16.03 -2.77 3.13
CA THR A 38 16.42 -2.69 4.54
C THR A 38 15.21 -2.69 5.47
N ALA A 39 14.16 -1.93 5.12
CA ALA A 39 12.93 -1.90 5.90
C ALA A 39 12.20 -3.26 5.89
N ALA A 40 12.24 -4.00 4.77
CA ALA A 40 11.67 -5.33 4.67
C ALA A 40 12.39 -6.33 5.59
N GLU A 41 13.72 -6.30 5.60
CA GLU A 41 14.55 -7.12 6.50
C GLU A 41 14.23 -6.84 7.98
N GLN A 42 14.15 -5.56 8.36
CA GLN A 42 13.85 -5.16 9.74
C GLN A 42 12.42 -5.52 10.19
N THR A 43 11.47 -5.58 9.27
CA THR A 43 10.06 -5.89 9.56
C THR A 43 9.71 -7.37 9.35
N GLY A 44 10.68 -8.20 8.94
CA GLY A 44 10.45 -9.61 8.63
C GLY A 44 9.53 -9.85 7.43
N LEU A 45 9.45 -8.88 6.50
CA LEU A 45 8.62 -8.96 5.30
C LEU A 45 9.48 -9.26 4.06
N SER A 46 8.85 -9.83 3.02
CA SER A 46 9.49 -9.81 1.70
C SER A 46 9.56 -8.36 1.18
N THR A 47 10.59 -8.03 0.40
CA THR A 47 10.75 -6.70 -0.22
C THR A 47 9.51 -6.25 -0.98
N THR A 48 8.88 -7.16 -1.74
CA THR A 48 7.65 -6.88 -2.49
C THR A 48 6.46 -6.61 -1.55
N THR A 49 6.33 -7.38 -0.46
CA THR A 49 5.27 -7.14 0.53
C THR A 49 5.47 -5.80 1.21
N ALA A 50 6.68 -5.50 1.68
CA ALA A 50 7.04 -4.23 2.30
C ALA A 50 6.70 -3.04 1.39
N TRP A 51 7.13 -3.10 0.12
CA TRP A 51 6.79 -2.09 -0.90
C TRP A 51 5.29 -1.88 -1.03
N ARG A 52 4.52 -2.97 -1.19
CA ARG A 52 3.06 -2.89 -1.33
C ARG A 52 2.38 -2.33 -0.08
N ARG A 53 2.87 -2.65 1.12
CA ARG A 53 2.30 -2.20 2.40
C ARG A 53 2.56 -0.70 2.62
N ALA A 54 3.80 -0.26 2.44
CA ALA A 54 4.18 1.14 2.59
C ALA A 54 3.42 2.04 1.61
N HIS A 55 3.35 1.66 0.33
CA HIS A 55 2.60 2.43 -0.65
C HIS A 55 1.10 2.43 -0.39
N TRP A 56 0.52 1.32 0.07
CA TRP A 56 -0.90 1.29 0.38
C TRP A 56 -1.26 2.26 1.51
N VAL A 57 -0.43 2.35 2.55
CA VAL A 57 -0.61 3.35 3.63
C VAL A 57 -0.44 4.76 3.11
N ARG A 58 0.60 5.02 2.30
CA ARG A 58 0.83 6.33 1.67
C ARG A 58 -0.32 6.78 0.78
N ASP A 59 -0.91 5.84 0.02
CA ASP A 59 -2.05 6.12 -0.85
C ASP A 59 -3.31 6.41 -0.04
N TRP A 60 -3.51 5.68 1.07
CA TRP A 60 -4.64 5.90 1.97
C TRP A 60 -4.57 7.23 2.71
N SER A 61 -3.38 7.68 3.10
CA SER A 61 -3.18 8.95 3.79
C SER A 61 -3.12 10.16 2.85
N LEU A 62 -2.98 9.95 1.55
CA LEU A 62 -2.78 11.03 0.58
C LEU A 62 -3.89 12.08 0.58
N PRO A 63 -5.20 11.74 0.63
CA PRO A 63 -6.27 12.74 0.76
C PRO A 63 -6.07 13.68 1.96
N GLY A 64 -5.61 13.14 3.09
CA GLY A 64 -5.37 13.93 4.30
C GLY A 64 -4.31 15.02 4.12
N LEU A 65 -3.33 14.81 3.24
CA LEU A 65 -2.32 15.82 2.90
C LEU A 65 -2.91 17.02 2.13
N TYR A 66 -4.10 16.88 1.56
CA TYR A 66 -4.85 17.94 0.88
C TYR A 66 -6.05 18.42 1.72
N GLY A 67 -6.12 18.07 3.00
CA GLY A 67 -7.26 18.42 3.86
C GLY A 67 -8.55 17.68 3.53
N LEU A 68 -8.47 16.56 2.80
CA LEU A 68 -9.63 15.76 2.40
C LEU A 68 -9.74 14.48 3.23
N THR A 69 -10.96 14.02 3.46
CA THR A 69 -11.22 12.74 4.14
C THR A 69 -11.21 11.59 3.13
N PRO A 70 -10.38 10.54 3.33
CA PRO A 70 -10.41 9.36 2.47
C PRO A 70 -11.73 8.60 2.67
N ARG A 71 -12.45 8.31 1.58
CA ARG A 71 -13.75 7.61 1.63
C ARG A 71 -13.65 6.14 1.21
N ARG A 72 -12.61 5.76 0.47
CA ARG A 72 -12.45 4.41 -0.11
C ARG A 72 -11.03 3.89 0.03
N LEU A 73 -10.88 2.63 0.47
CA LEU A 73 -9.56 2.00 0.57
C LEU A 73 -8.93 1.90 -0.82
N PRO A 74 -7.67 2.34 -0.99
CA PRO A 74 -7.02 2.25 -2.29
C PRO A 74 -6.79 0.79 -2.67
N PRO A 75 -6.87 0.46 -3.98
CA PRO A 75 -6.43 -0.84 -4.44
C PRO A 75 -4.93 -1.01 -4.16
N GLN A 76 -4.51 -2.25 -3.95
CA GLN A 76 -3.09 -2.52 -3.69
C GLN A 76 -2.31 -2.48 -5.01
N ARG A 77 -1.19 -1.73 -5.02
CA ARG A 77 -0.30 -1.66 -6.17
C ARG A 77 0.33 -3.02 -6.51
N GLY A 78 0.63 -3.23 -7.79
CA GLY A 78 1.14 -4.50 -8.29
C GLY A 78 0.09 -5.61 -8.31
N THR A 79 -1.19 -5.27 -8.40
CA THR A 79 -2.33 -6.20 -8.60
C THR A 79 -3.03 -5.88 -9.92
N ALA A 80 -3.95 -6.75 -10.38
CA ALA A 80 -4.71 -6.48 -11.61
C ALA A 80 -5.50 -5.15 -11.56
N LEU A 81 -5.97 -4.75 -10.37
CA LEU A 81 -6.70 -3.50 -10.16
C LEU A 81 -5.80 -2.26 -10.13
N CYS A 82 -4.49 -2.45 -9.92
CA CYS A 82 -3.50 -1.37 -9.91
C CYS A 82 -2.14 -1.95 -10.31
N PRO A 83 -1.89 -2.16 -11.61
CA PRO A 83 -0.71 -2.91 -12.06
C PRO A 83 0.58 -2.19 -11.72
N ARG A 84 0.65 -0.86 -11.91
CA ARG A 84 1.78 0.01 -11.53
C ARG A 84 1.28 1.42 -11.25
N GLY A 85 2.11 2.20 -10.54
CA GLY A 85 1.84 3.61 -10.26
C GLY A 85 0.94 3.86 -9.05
N ARG A 86 0.58 5.13 -8.84
CA ARG A 86 -0.38 5.55 -7.82
C ARG A 86 -1.80 5.18 -8.28
N PRO A 87 -2.64 4.61 -7.41
CA PRO A 87 -4.03 4.35 -7.78
C PRO A 87 -4.78 5.65 -8.02
N TYR A 88 -5.83 5.58 -8.83
CA TYR A 88 -6.83 6.65 -8.89
C TYR A 88 -7.50 6.78 -7.53
N ILE A 89 -7.52 7.99 -6.98
CA ILE A 89 -8.13 8.34 -5.71
C ILE A 89 -9.15 9.42 -6.02
N GLU A 90 -10.44 9.08 -5.90
CA GLU A 90 -11.56 9.91 -6.35
C GLU A 90 -11.54 11.31 -5.74
N GLU A 91 -11.16 11.42 -4.47
CA GLU A 91 -11.05 12.68 -3.74
C GLU A 91 -9.98 13.62 -4.33
N LEU A 92 -8.95 13.06 -4.97
CA LEU A 92 -7.83 13.79 -5.52
C LEU A 92 -7.95 13.99 -7.02
N ASP A 93 -8.30 12.91 -7.72
CA ASP A 93 -8.21 12.78 -9.18
C ASP A 93 -9.56 12.95 -9.87
N GLY A 94 -10.67 12.93 -9.13
CA GLY A 94 -12.00 13.14 -9.66
C GLY A 94 -12.32 14.62 -9.90
N PRO A 95 -13.43 14.92 -10.60
CA PRO A 95 -13.85 16.29 -10.85
C PRO A 95 -13.91 17.11 -9.55
N GLY A 96 -13.22 18.26 -9.53
CA GLY A 96 -13.12 19.13 -8.36
C GLY A 96 -12.04 18.74 -7.34
N GLY A 97 -11.32 17.63 -7.56
CA GLY A 97 -10.16 17.24 -6.76
C GLY A 97 -8.91 18.06 -7.10
N PRO A 98 -7.96 18.23 -6.14
CA PRO A 98 -6.76 19.05 -6.31
C PRO A 98 -5.78 18.54 -7.37
N LEU A 99 -5.87 17.25 -7.76
CA LEU A 99 -5.04 16.63 -8.79
C LEU A 99 -5.82 16.33 -10.07
N TYR A 100 -7.07 16.80 -10.16
CA TYR A 100 -7.89 16.65 -11.35
C TYR A 100 -7.22 17.31 -12.55
N ARG A 101 -7.05 16.55 -13.64
CA ARG A 101 -6.38 17.03 -14.87
C ARG A 101 -7.34 17.40 -16.01
N GLY A 102 -8.66 17.44 -15.76
CA GLY A 102 -9.65 17.65 -16.81
C GLY A 102 -9.89 16.41 -17.67
N GLY A 103 -11.11 16.24 -18.16
CA GLY A 103 -11.36 15.35 -19.30
C GLY A 103 -10.70 15.95 -20.55
N ILE A 104 -10.07 15.10 -21.36
CA ILE A 104 -9.63 15.45 -22.71
C ILE A 104 -10.87 15.76 -23.54
#